data_AF-A0A7W0TXR5-F1
#
_entry.id   AF-A0A7W0TXR5-F1
#
_cell.length_a   1.000
_cell.length_b   1.000
_cell.length_c   1.000
_cell.angle_alpha   90.00
_cell.angle_beta   90.00
_cell.angle_gamma   90.00
#
_symmetry.space_group_name_H-M   'P 1'
#
loop_
_entity.id
_entity.type
_entity.pdbx_description
1 polymer ?
#
loop_
_entity_poly.entity_id
_entity_poly.type
_entity_poly.pdbx_seq_one_letter_code
_entity_poly.pdbx_strand_id
1 'polypeptide(L)'
;MNEQTTASVDFARAVSAGLRSAVPLDLGDIVLDVLDPENEPADALFRRAYTTSLAQLPRAERSGRLAGATGHVGESVVAVLLVDLGYHVLRQFVGPLSGGHGVDLLMLSPDDRVVAIEVKATLRPGRWPRPSRGELAQLSPAWLGKPDNPGMAELGLTDADVYGMVAVVNFADRRWRAVLTDDFQAAHAVREVEDLVDWSWLPARPQ
;
A
#
# COMPACT_ATOMS: atom_id res chain seq x y z
N MET A 1 3.93 -17.12 25.19
CA MET A 1 3.46 -16.15 24.18
C MET A 1 4.58 -16.06 23.15
N ASN A 2 4.29 -16.43 21.90
CA ASN A 2 5.31 -16.75 20.88
C ASN A 2 6.06 -15.47 20.45
N GLU A 3 7.39 -15.50 20.34
CA GLU A 3 8.22 -14.32 20.00
C GLU A 3 7.81 -13.67 18.66
N GLN A 4 7.41 -14.48 17.67
CA GLN A 4 6.87 -14.01 16.39
C GLN A 4 5.59 -13.19 16.54
N THR A 5 4.74 -13.49 17.52
CA THR A 5 3.50 -12.74 17.77
C THR A 5 3.81 -11.36 18.37
N THR A 6 4.83 -11.26 19.21
CA THR A 6 5.25 -9.98 19.82
C THR A 6 5.89 -9.06 18.77
N ALA A 7 6.81 -9.58 17.96
CA ALA A 7 7.48 -8.81 16.90
C ALA A 7 6.49 -8.24 15.86
N SER A 8 5.49 -9.04 15.43
CA SER A 8 4.43 -8.57 14.53
C SER A 8 3.56 -7.47 15.14
N VAL A 9 3.30 -7.52 16.46
CA VAL A 9 2.54 -6.48 17.17
C VAL A 9 3.32 -5.18 17.27
N ASP A 10 4.62 -5.24 17.53
CA ASP A 10 5.45 -4.05 17.67
C ASP A 10 5.72 -3.38 16.33
N PHE A 11 5.96 -4.15 15.27
CA PHE A 11 6.01 -3.59 13.91
C PHE A 11 4.70 -2.91 13.52
N ALA A 12 3.55 -3.53 13.82
CA ALA A 12 2.25 -2.91 13.54
C ALA A 12 2.03 -1.57 14.27
N ARG A 13 2.58 -1.45 15.49
CA ARG A 13 2.59 -0.19 16.24
C ARG A 13 3.54 0.82 15.61
N ALA A 14 4.73 0.40 15.18
CA ALA A 14 5.71 1.25 14.50
C ALA A 14 5.11 1.85 13.21
N VAL A 15 4.54 1.01 12.34
CA VAL A 15 3.81 1.45 11.12
C VAL A 15 2.71 2.44 11.46
N SER A 16 1.88 2.11 12.46
CA SER A 16 0.79 3.00 12.89
C SER A 16 1.29 4.35 13.42
N ALA A 17 2.44 4.37 14.11
CA ALA A 17 3.05 5.59 14.61
C ALA A 17 3.67 6.40 13.45
N GLY A 18 4.44 5.76 12.59
CA GLY A 18 5.03 6.35 11.39
C GLY A 18 3.97 7.00 10.50
N LEU A 19 2.88 6.30 10.19
CA LEU A 19 1.78 6.84 9.37
C LEU A 19 1.05 8.02 10.02
N ARG A 20 1.04 8.11 11.36
CA ARG A 20 0.50 9.29 12.06
C ARG A 20 1.40 10.51 11.89
N SER A 21 2.72 10.31 11.92
CA SER A 21 3.73 11.36 11.71
C SER A 21 4.02 11.67 10.25
N ALA A 22 3.63 10.80 9.31
CA ALA A 22 3.80 11.02 7.88
C ALA A 22 2.98 12.21 7.40
N VAL A 23 3.56 12.97 6.48
CA VAL A 23 2.91 14.13 5.87
C VAL A 23 1.94 13.63 4.80
N PRO A 24 0.69 14.12 4.78
CA PRO A 24 -0.21 13.86 3.67
C PRO A 24 0.32 14.49 2.38
N LEU A 25 0.57 13.64 1.37
CA LEU A 25 0.91 14.04 0.02
C LEU A 25 -0.35 14.10 -0.84
N ASP A 26 -0.34 14.95 -1.87
CA ASP A 26 -1.45 15.09 -2.81
C ASP A 26 -1.51 13.89 -3.77
N LEU A 27 -2.72 13.46 -4.13
CA LEU A 27 -2.91 12.37 -5.10
C LEU A 27 -2.87 12.85 -6.56
N GLY A 28 -3.01 14.15 -6.80
CA GLY A 28 -3.24 14.70 -8.14
C GLY A 28 -4.56 14.23 -8.75
N ASP A 29 -4.65 14.33 -10.07
CA ASP A 29 -5.83 13.95 -10.85
C ASP A 29 -5.81 12.48 -11.33
N ILE A 30 -4.78 11.73 -10.94
CA ILE A 30 -4.46 10.37 -11.42
C ILE A 30 -5.54 9.31 -11.11
N VAL A 31 -6.37 9.57 -10.10
CA VAL A 31 -7.39 8.63 -9.63
C VAL A 31 -8.40 8.31 -10.73
N LEU A 32 -8.71 9.26 -11.62
CA LEU A 32 -9.67 9.02 -12.70
C LEU A 32 -9.04 8.28 -13.88
N ASP A 33 -7.73 8.41 -14.07
CA ASP A 33 -7.00 7.82 -15.20
C ASP A 33 -6.80 6.31 -15.04
N VAL A 34 -6.87 5.80 -13.81
CA VAL A 34 -6.73 4.36 -13.51
C VAL A 34 -8.05 3.57 -13.54
N LEU A 35 -9.18 4.24 -13.84
CA LEU A 35 -10.50 3.61 -13.83
C LEU A 35 -10.94 3.21 -15.23
N ASP A 36 -11.61 2.05 -15.34
CA ASP A 36 -12.33 1.64 -16.56
C ASP A 36 -13.85 1.55 -16.29
N PRO A 37 -14.53 2.68 -16.10
CA PRO A 37 -15.96 2.69 -15.74
C PRO A 37 -16.88 2.25 -16.89
N GLU A 38 -16.36 2.08 -18.09
CA GLU A 38 -17.14 1.62 -19.26
C GLU A 38 -17.24 0.09 -19.28
N ASN A 39 -16.17 -0.60 -18.88
CA ASN A 39 -16.12 -2.06 -18.87
C ASN A 39 -16.25 -2.65 -17.45
N GLU A 40 -15.92 -1.90 -16.39
CA GLU A 40 -15.93 -2.35 -15.00
C GLU A 40 -17.00 -1.64 -14.15
N PRO A 41 -18.11 -2.32 -13.79
CA PRO A 41 -19.18 -1.72 -12.97
C PRO A 41 -18.70 -1.28 -11.57
N ALA A 42 -17.66 -1.92 -11.05
CA ALA A 42 -17.06 -1.57 -9.77
C ALA A 42 -16.36 -0.20 -9.84
N ASP A 43 -15.68 0.08 -10.95
CA ASP A 43 -15.01 1.36 -11.23
C ASP A 43 -16.03 2.46 -11.51
N ALA A 44 -17.11 2.15 -12.22
CA ALA A 44 -18.23 3.09 -12.39
C ALA A 44 -18.82 3.53 -11.04
N LEU A 45 -18.99 2.59 -10.11
CA LEU A 45 -19.47 2.87 -8.75
C LEU A 45 -18.43 3.65 -7.93
N PHE A 46 -17.15 3.27 -8.01
CA PHE A 46 -16.07 3.98 -7.34
C PHE A 46 -15.95 5.43 -7.85
N ARG A 47 -15.95 5.65 -9.17
CA ARG A 47 -15.94 6.96 -9.82
C ARG A 47 -17.05 7.86 -9.30
N ARG A 48 -18.28 7.33 -9.19
CA ARG A 48 -19.41 8.05 -8.60
C ARG A 48 -19.14 8.43 -7.15
N ALA A 49 -18.66 7.49 -6.33
CA ALA A 49 -18.31 7.75 -4.93
C ALA A 49 -17.23 8.82 -4.77
N TYR A 50 -16.21 8.79 -5.64
CA TYR A 50 -15.06 9.71 -5.63
C TYR A 50 -15.44 11.12 -6.07
N THR A 51 -16.24 11.25 -7.14
CA THR A 51 -16.63 12.55 -7.70
C THR A 51 -17.70 13.27 -6.90
N THR A 52 -18.53 12.54 -6.15
CA THR A 52 -19.66 13.11 -5.42
C THR A 52 -19.46 13.04 -3.91
N SER A 53 -19.74 11.87 -3.30
CA SER A 53 -19.23 11.44 -2.00
C SER A 53 -19.78 10.06 -1.68
N LEU A 54 -19.11 9.32 -0.79
CA LEU A 54 -19.65 8.06 -0.26
C LEU A 54 -21.04 8.24 0.37
N ALA A 55 -21.31 9.38 1.03
CA ALA A 55 -22.58 9.62 1.74
C ALA A 55 -23.78 9.77 0.80
N GLN A 56 -23.56 10.16 -0.45
CA GLN A 56 -24.62 10.34 -1.45
C GLN A 56 -25.00 9.04 -2.16
N LEU A 57 -24.27 7.94 -1.92
CA LEU A 57 -24.62 6.63 -2.46
C LEU A 57 -25.69 5.91 -1.63
N PRO A 58 -26.63 5.18 -2.27
CA PRO A 58 -27.56 4.30 -1.57
C PRO A 58 -26.85 3.31 -0.63
N ARG A 59 -27.47 2.98 0.51
CA ARG A 59 -26.89 2.07 1.51
C ARG A 59 -26.46 0.72 0.91
N ALA A 60 -27.26 0.16 0.01
CA ALA A 60 -26.96 -1.12 -0.65
C ALA A 60 -25.67 -1.07 -1.48
N GLU A 61 -25.40 0.04 -2.17
CA GLU A 61 -24.18 0.26 -2.95
C GLU A 61 -22.96 0.43 -2.04
N ARG A 62 -23.13 1.12 -0.89
CA ARG A 62 -22.05 1.35 0.09
C ARG A 62 -21.55 0.08 0.78
N SER A 63 -22.44 -0.88 1.05
CA SER A 63 -22.11 -2.12 1.77
C SER A 63 -21.62 -3.25 0.85
N GLY A 64 -21.55 -3.03 -0.46
CA GLY A 64 -21.24 -4.04 -1.46
C GLY A 64 -19.81 -3.98 -2.01
N ARG A 65 -19.69 -4.11 -3.34
CA ARG A 65 -18.43 -4.24 -4.12
C ARG A 65 -17.44 -3.08 -3.97
N LEU A 66 -17.89 -1.95 -3.42
CA LEU A 66 -17.09 -0.73 -3.32
C LEU A 66 -15.83 -0.90 -2.46
N ALA A 67 -15.84 -1.77 -1.45
CA ALA A 67 -14.65 -2.03 -0.63
C ALA A 67 -13.51 -2.66 -1.45
N GLY A 68 -13.82 -3.66 -2.28
CA GLY A 68 -12.85 -4.29 -3.17
C GLY A 68 -12.32 -3.32 -4.23
N ALA A 69 -13.22 -2.58 -4.88
CA ALA A 69 -12.84 -1.53 -5.83
C ALA A 69 -11.92 -0.49 -5.19
N THR A 70 -12.23 -0.06 -3.96
CA THR A 70 -11.41 0.93 -3.24
C THR A 70 -9.99 0.42 -3.01
N GLY A 71 -9.82 -0.86 -2.63
CA GLY A 71 -8.49 -1.46 -2.48
C GLY A 71 -7.72 -1.48 -3.79
N HIS A 72 -8.31 -2.07 -4.84
CA HIS A 72 -7.69 -2.21 -6.15
C HIS A 72 -7.32 -0.87 -6.81
N VAL A 73 -8.20 0.13 -6.71
CA VAL A 73 -7.90 1.49 -7.19
C VAL A 73 -6.79 2.13 -6.34
N GLY A 74 -6.77 1.86 -5.03
CA GLY A 74 -5.67 2.28 -4.15
C GLY A 74 -4.32 1.78 -4.62
N GLU A 75 -4.23 0.48 -4.89
CA GLU A 75 -3.02 -0.18 -5.41
C GLU A 75 -2.58 0.43 -6.74
N SER A 76 -3.52 0.60 -7.67
CA SER A 76 -3.24 1.17 -8.99
C SER A 76 -2.75 2.61 -8.91
N VAL A 77 -3.39 3.44 -8.08
CA VAL A 77 -2.96 4.84 -7.87
C VAL A 77 -1.57 4.92 -7.27
N VAL A 78 -1.25 4.10 -6.25
CA VAL A 78 0.10 4.07 -5.66
C VAL A 78 1.12 3.62 -6.69
N ALA A 79 0.80 2.61 -7.49
CA ALA A 79 1.70 2.14 -8.55
C ALA A 79 2.01 3.25 -9.57
N VAL A 80 1.01 3.95 -10.08
CA VAL A 80 1.24 5.03 -11.06
C VAL A 80 1.99 6.21 -10.43
N LEU A 81 1.64 6.63 -9.20
CA LEU A 81 2.37 7.68 -8.50
C LEU A 81 3.86 7.35 -8.33
N LEU A 82 4.19 6.10 -8.01
CA LEU A 82 5.60 5.69 -7.89
C LEU A 82 6.28 5.54 -9.25
N VAL A 83 5.58 5.09 -10.29
CA VAL A 83 6.10 5.06 -11.67
C VAL A 83 6.47 6.46 -12.15
N ASP A 84 5.65 7.46 -11.85
CA ASP A 84 5.95 8.87 -12.17
C ASP A 84 7.21 9.39 -11.44
N LEU A 85 7.56 8.77 -10.30
CA LEU A 85 8.79 9.04 -9.55
C LEU A 85 9.98 8.17 -10.00
N GLY A 86 9.82 7.40 -11.09
CA GLY A 86 10.88 6.57 -11.67
C GLY A 86 10.96 5.15 -11.13
N TYR A 87 9.96 4.69 -10.37
CA TYR A 87 9.90 3.28 -9.98
C TYR A 87 9.51 2.40 -11.16
N HIS A 88 9.93 1.14 -11.13
CA HIS A 88 9.52 0.11 -12.08
C HIS A 88 8.70 -0.97 -11.40
N VAL A 89 7.53 -1.29 -11.96
CA VAL A 89 6.69 -2.40 -11.48
C VAL A 89 7.41 -3.71 -11.80
N LEU A 90 7.81 -4.44 -10.76
CA LEU A 90 8.31 -5.82 -10.89
C LEU A 90 7.14 -6.80 -10.84
N ARG A 91 6.16 -6.50 -9.98
CA ARG A 91 4.93 -7.27 -9.86
C ARG A 91 3.79 -6.44 -9.30
N GLN A 92 2.60 -6.70 -9.81
CA GLN A 92 1.35 -6.21 -9.26
C GLN A 92 0.40 -7.40 -9.14
N PHE A 93 -0.22 -7.57 -7.98
CA PHE A 93 -1.20 -8.64 -7.83
C PHE A 93 -2.51 -8.24 -8.51
N VAL A 94 -2.91 -8.99 -9.54
CA VAL A 94 -4.15 -8.74 -10.29
C VAL A 94 -5.09 -9.93 -10.08
N GLY A 95 -6.12 -9.79 -9.24
CA GLY A 95 -7.12 -10.85 -9.06
C GLY A 95 -8.28 -10.49 -8.11
N PRO A 96 -9.54 -10.86 -8.43
CA PRO A 96 -10.74 -10.47 -7.68
C PRO A 96 -10.97 -11.23 -6.37
N LEU A 97 -10.09 -12.18 -6.03
CA LEU A 97 -10.14 -13.00 -4.83
C LEU A 97 -8.81 -12.86 -4.08
N SER A 98 -8.67 -11.77 -3.33
CA SER A 98 -7.55 -11.47 -2.43
C SER A 98 -7.53 -12.38 -1.17
N GLY A 99 -7.71 -13.68 -1.39
CA GLY A 99 -7.81 -14.72 -0.37
C GLY A 99 -6.49 -15.41 -0.03
N GLY A 100 -5.35 -14.96 -0.58
CA GLY A 100 -4.04 -15.48 -0.20
C GLY A 100 -2.98 -15.29 -1.26
N HIS A 101 -1.78 -14.92 -0.80
CA HIS A 101 -0.49 -15.04 -1.46
C HIS A 101 -0.04 -13.86 -2.34
N GLY A 102 0.35 -12.76 -1.70
CA GLY A 102 1.23 -11.74 -2.27
C GLY A 102 1.34 -10.51 -1.39
N VAL A 103 2.39 -9.72 -1.60
CA VAL A 103 2.35 -8.27 -1.30
C VAL A 103 1.56 -7.59 -2.42
N ASP A 104 0.89 -6.47 -2.13
CA ASP A 104 0.03 -5.81 -3.12
C ASP A 104 0.83 -5.36 -4.36
N LEU A 105 1.99 -4.73 -4.13
CA LEU A 105 2.95 -4.35 -5.17
C LEU A 105 4.36 -4.78 -4.80
N LEU A 106 5.14 -5.09 -5.82
CA LEU A 106 6.59 -5.25 -5.74
C LEU A 106 7.22 -4.36 -6.81
N MET A 107 8.05 -3.40 -6.40
CA MET A 107 8.60 -2.38 -7.29
C MET A 107 10.10 -2.22 -7.10
N LEU A 108 10.81 -1.82 -8.15
CA LEU A 108 12.20 -1.39 -8.11
C LEU A 108 12.22 0.13 -8.00
N SER A 109 12.90 0.68 -6.98
CA SER A 109 13.08 2.12 -6.83
C SER A 109 14.10 2.68 -7.84
N PRO A 110 14.17 4.01 -8.02
CA PRO A 110 15.18 4.66 -8.86
C PRO A 110 16.64 4.36 -8.44
N ASP A 111 16.83 4.00 -7.17
CA ASP A 111 18.13 3.63 -6.57
C ASP A 111 18.37 2.10 -6.56
N ASP A 112 17.69 1.36 -7.44
CA ASP A 112 17.80 -0.10 -7.60
C ASP A 112 17.46 -0.92 -6.34
N ARG A 113 16.60 -0.39 -5.46
CA ARG A 113 16.12 -1.12 -4.26
C ARG A 113 14.78 -1.76 -4.54
N VAL A 114 14.64 -3.04 -4.20
CA VAL A 114 13.35 -3.73 -4.33
C VAL A 114 12.47 -3.41 -3.12
N VAL A 115 11.20 -3.11 -3.36
CA VAL A 115 10.24 -2.63 -2.35
C VAL A 115 8.96 -3.44 -2.42
N ALA A 116 8.65 -4.14 -1.33
CA ALA A 116 7.38 -4.78 -1.07
C ALA A 116 6.40 -3.76 -0.47
N ILE A 117 5.28 -3.51 -1.14
CA ILE A 117 4.33 -2.45 -0.77
C ILE A 117 3.00 -3.06 -0.40
N GLU A 118 2.50 -2.70 0.78
CA GLU A 118 1.12 -2.91 1.20
C GLU A 118 0.34 -1.60 1.05
N VAL A 119 -0.84 -1.67 0.44
CA VAL A 119 -1.70 -0.52 0.18
C VAL A 119 -3.02 -0.66 0.92
N LYS A 120 -3.45 0.41 1.59
CA LYS A 120 -4.81 0.50 2.15
C LYS A 120 -5.48 1.77 1.71
N ALA A 121 -6.72 1.66 1.28
CA ALA A 121 -7.44 2.81 0.76
C ALA A 121 -8.81 3.01 1.41
N THR A 122 -9.33 4.24 1.33
CA THR A 122 -10.66 4.57 1.83
C THR A 122 -11.29 5.75 1.11
N LEU A 123 -12.63 5.74 1.08
CA LEU A 123 -13.49 6.84 0.63
C LEU A 123 -14.16 7.56 1.81
N ARG A 124 -13.69 7.34 3.05
CA ARG A 124 -14.27 7.97 4.25
C ARG A 124 -13.53 9.28 4.55
N PRO A 125 -14.20 10.44 4.47
CA PRO A 125 -13.55 11.73 4.69
C PRO A 125 -12.99 11.84 6.12
N GLY A 126 -11.82 12.44 6.26
CA GLY A 126 -11.16 12.67 7.54
C GLY A 126 -10.70 11.40 8.28
N ARG A 127 -10.76 10.21 7.66
CA ARG A 127 -10.39 8.94 8.29
C ARG A 127 -9.34 8.21 7.47
N TRP A 128 -8.10 8.18 7.95
CA TRP A 128 -7.07 7.31 7.38
C TRP A 128 -7.40 5.82 7.60
N PRO A 129 -7.23 4.96 6.59
CA PRO A 129 -7.31 3.53 6.79
C PRO A 129 -6.16 3.09 7.71
N ARG A 130 -6.41 2.06 8.51
CA ARG A 130 -5.41 1.49 9.41
C ARG A 130 -5.21 0.04 8.99
N PRO A 131 -4.00 -0.35 8.58
CA PRO A 131 -3.68 -1.75 8.37
C PRO A 131 -3.99 -2.52 9.66
N SER A 132 -4.70 -3.64 9.53
CA SER A 132 -4.89 -4.57 10.62
C SER A 132 -3.59 -5.32 10.92
N ARG A 133 -3.52 -5.95 12.10
CA ARG A 133 -2.36 -6.78 12.46
C ARG A 133 -2.16 -7.97 11.51
N GLY A 134 -3.25 -8.55 11.02
CA GLY A 134 -3.19 -9.68 10.08
C GLY A 134 -2.60 -9.26 8.74
N GLU A 135 -2.97 -8.08 8.25
CA GLU A 135 -2.43 -7.51 7.02
C GLU A 135 -0.93 -7.17 7.17
N LEU A 136 -0.53 -6.53 8.27
CA LEU A 136 0.90 -6.23 8.49
C LEU A 136 1.75 -7.47 8.75
N ALA A 137 1.17 -8.59 9.16
CA ALA A 137 1.89 -9.85 9.21
C ALA A 137 2.31 -10.33 7.81
N GLN A 138 1.65 -9.88 6.74
CA GLN A 138 2.00 -10.16 5.34
C GLN A 138 3.23 -9.38 4.87
N LEU A 139 3.62 -8.32 5.58
CA LEU A 139 4.91 -7.64 5.40
C LEU A 139 6.00 -8.14 6.36
N SER A 140 5.74 -9.16 7.18
CA SER A 140 6.81 -9.67 8.07
C SER A 140 7.86 -10.45 7.28
N PRO A 141 9.14 -10.46 7.71
CA PRO A 141 10.19 -11.25 7.06
C PRO A 141 9.82 -12.72 6.91
N ALA A 142 9.24 -13.31 7.96
CA ALA A 142 8.78 -14.70 7.97
C ALA A 142 7.64 -14.98 6.96
N TRP A 143 6.87 -13.96 6.58
CA TRP A 143 5.86 -14.09 5.54
C TRP A 143 6.47 -13.87 4.15
N LEU A 144 7.28 -12.82 3.99
CA LEU A 144 7.92 -12.46 2.73
C LEU A 144 8.83 -13.57 2.21
N GLY A 145 9.61 -14.20 3.09
CA GLY A 145 10.52 -15.30 2.78
C GLY A 145 9.84 -16.66 2.59
N LYS A 146 8.50 -16.74 2.59
CA LYS A 146 7.82 -18.01 2.32
C LYS A 146 8.04 -18.44 0.85
N PRO A 147 8.34 -19.72 0.59
CA PRO A 147 8.50 -20.23 -0.79
C PRO A 147 7.25 -20.10 -1.65
N ASP A 148 6.07 -19.98 -1.04
CA ASP A 148 4.78 -19.82 -1.71
C ASP A 148 4.35 -18.36 -1.85
N ASN A 149 5.22 -17.39 -1.54
CA ASN A 149 5.00 -15.99 -1.90
C ASN A 149 5.36 -15.83 -3.38
N PRO A 150 4.37 -15.78 -4.29
CA PRO A 150 4.63 -15.97 -5.71
C PRO A 150 5.49 -14.84 -6.29
N GLY A 151 5.45 -13.63 -5.70
CA GLY A 151 6.22 -12.50 -6.21
C GLY A 151 7.68 -12.51 -5.82
N MET A 152 7.96 -12.98 -4.60
CA MET A 152 9.33 -13.13 -4.12
C MET A 152 9.99 -14.36 -4.77
N ALA A 153 9.29 -15.49 -4.81
CA ALA A 153 9.83 -16.75 -5.32
C ALA A 153 10.14 -16.73 -6.82
N GLU A 154 9.27 -16.10 -7.64
CA GLU A 154 9.50 -16.00 -9.10
C GLU A 154 10.76 -15.19 -9.43
N LEU A 155 11.07 -14.19 -8.61
CA LEU A 155 12.23 -13.31 -8.79
C LEU A 155 13.46 -13.78 -7.99
N GLY A 156 13.36 -14.89 -7.27
CA GLY A 156 14.43 -15.40 -6.42
C GLY A 156 14.79 -14.49 -5.23
N LEU A 157 13.84 -13.65 -4.78
CA LEU A 157 14.03 -12.71 -3.69
C LEU A 157 13.69 -13.34 -2.34
N THR A 158 14.36 -12.85 -1.31
CA THR A 158 14.11 -13.15 0.11
C THR A 158 13.75 -11.87 0.86
N ASP A 159 13.34 -11.97 2.12
CA ASP A 159 13.10 -10.82 3.00
C ASP A 159 14.33 -9.92 3.15
N ALA A 160 15.55 -10.46 3.03
CA ALA A 160 16.78 -9.69 3.06
C ALA A 160 17.00 -8.84 1.79
N ASP A 161 16.31 -9.13 0.69
CA ASP A 161 16.49 -8.43 -0.59
C ASP A 161 15.53 -7.25 -0.77
N VAL A 162 14.54 -7.11 0.11
CA VAL A 162 13.43 -6.17 -0.06
C VAL A 162 13.27 -5.23 1.11
N TYR A 163 12.97 -3.97 0.81
CA TYR A 163 12.44 -3.01 1.76
C TYR A 163 10.93 -3.14 1.83
N GLY A 164 10.32 -2.67 2.92
CA GLY A 164 8.88 -2.60 3.07
C GLY A 164 8.36 -1.18 2.92
N MET A 165 7.19 -1.04 2.30
CA MET A 165 6.43 0.21 2.30
C MET A 165 4.98 -0.08 2.71
N VAL A 166 4.40 0.81 3.51
CA VAL A 166 2.94 0.82 3.74
C VAL A 166 2.39 2.15 3.27
N ALA A 167 1.58 2.11 2.22
CA ALA A 167 0.89 3.27 1.66
C ALA A 167 -0.58 3.28 2.11
N VAL A 168 -1.05 4.44 2.56
CA VAL A 168 -2.45 4.66 2.90
C VAL A 168 -3.05 5.78 2.08
N VAL A 169 -4.15 5.49 1.40
CA VAL A 169 -4.83 6.41 0.48
C VAL A 169 -6.17 6.83 1.07
N ASN A 170 -6.44 8.13 1.11
CA ASN A 170 -7.75 8.67 1.40
C ASN A 170 -8.25 9.45 0.19
N PHE A 171 -9.07 8.76 -0.62
CA PHE A 171 -9.66 9.31 -1.83
C PHE A 171 -10.62 10.46 -1.56
N ALA A 172 -11.36 10.42 -0.44
CA ALA A 172 -12.28 11.51 -0.09
C ALA A 172 -11.53 12.81 0.24
N ASP A 173 -10.33 12.70 0.80
CA ASP A 173 -9.48 13.84 1.13
C ASP A 173 -8.42 14.14 0.06
N ARG A 174 -8.42 13.40 -1.05
CA ARG A 174 -7.45 13.44 -2.17
C ARG A 174 -5.97 13.38 -1.75
N ARG A 175 -5.68 12.61 -0.71
CA ARG A 175 -4.34 12.55 -0.12
C ARG A 175 -3.92 11.13 0.18
N TRP A 176 -2.61 10.93 0.27
CA TRP A 176 -2.01 9.68 0.71
C TRP A 176 -0.87 9.92 1.70
N ARG A 177 -0.44 8.85 2.38
CA ARG A 177 0.73 8.84 3.26
C ARG A 177 1.47 7.53 3.06
N ALA A 178 2.76 7.54 3.32
CA ALA A 178 3.56 6.32 3.33
C ALA A 178 4.51 6.27 4.52
N VAL A 179 4.90 5.04 4.85
CA VAL A 179 6.08 4.74 5.66
C VAL A 179 6.95 3.75 4.91
N LEU A 180 8.25 3.83 5.14
CA LEU A 180 9.26 2.90 4.65
C LEU A 180 9.90 2.15 5.83
N THR A 181 10.34 0.92 5.57
CA THR A 181 11.09 0.10 6.51
C THR A 181 12.15 -0.68 5.75
N ASP A 182 13.33 -0.82 6.35
CA ASP A 182 14.43 -1.63 5.84
C ASP A 182 14.58 -2.95 6.63
N ASP A 183 14.08 -3.01 7.87
CA ASP A 183 14.28 -4.12 8.81
C ASP A 183 12.96 -4.81 9.24
N PHE A 184 11.82 -4.29 8.81
CA PHE A 184 10.47 -4.73 9.20
C PHE A 184 10.23 -4.70 10.72
N GLN A 185 10.95 -3.83 11.44
CA GLN A 185 10.80 -3.57 12.88
C GLN A 185 10.50 -2.09 13.12
N ALA A 186 11.28 -1.21 12.52
CA ALA A 186 11.06 0.23 12.52
C ALA A 186 10.28 0.65 11.26
N ALA A 187 9.48 1.71 11.37
CA ALA A 187 8.78 2.29 10.23
C ALA A 187 9.00 3.80 10.23
N HIS A 188 9.56 4.30 9.14
CA HIS A 188 10.02 5.67 8.99
C HIS A 188 9.04 6.43 8.10
N ALA A 189 8.59 7.58 8.59
CA ALA A 189 7.57 8.37 7.94
C ALA A 189 8.13 9.11 6.72
N VAL A 190 7.46 8.94 5.58
CA VAL A 190 7.68 9.79 4.39
C VAL A 190 7.10 11.18 4.70
N ARG A 191 7.89 12.22 4.47
CA ARG A 191 7.56 13.62 4.80
C ARG A 191 7.43 14.49 3.57
N GLU A 192 8.11 14.14 2.50
CA GLU A 192 8.04 14.82 1.21
C GLU A 192 8.17 13.81 0.06
N VAL A 193 7.99 14.27 -1.18
CA VAL A 193 8.02 13.38 -2.35
C VAL A 193 9.45 12.88 -2.58
N GLU A 194 10.44 13.72 -2.28
CA GLU A 194 11.87 13.44 -2.42
C GLU A 194 12.31 12.26 -1.56
N ASP A 195 11.70 12.06 -0.38
CA ASP A 195 11.95 10.90 0.49
C ASP A 195 11.64 9.56 -0.21
N LEU A 196 10.78 9.56 -1.24
CA LEU A 196 10.46 8.37 -2.02
C LEU A 196 11.50 8.11 -3.11
N VAL A 197 12.32 9.08 -3.50
CA VAL A 197 13.32 8.93 -4.57
C VAL A 197 14.71 8.75 -3.96
N ASP A 198 15.07 9.56 -2.97
CA ASP A 198 16.33 9.46 -2.23
C ASP A 198 16.07 8.91 -0.83
N TRP A 199 16.66 7.77 -0.54
CA TRP A 199 16.47 7.05 0.73
C TRP A 199 17.66 7.22 1.68
N SER A 200 18.51 8.22 1.47
CA SER A 200 19.65 8.54 2.35
C SER A 200 19.23 8.93 3.78
N TRP A 201 17.95 9.27 3.98
CA TRP A 201 17.35 9.57 5.28
C TRP A 201 16.95 8.31 6.07
N LEU A 202 16.84 7.15 5.42
CA LEU A 202 16.61 5.88 6.12
C LEU A 202 17.88 5.48 6.88
N PRO A 203 17.75 4.89 8.09
CA PRO A 203 18.89 4.27 8.75
C PRO A 203 19.56 3.24 7.83
N ALA A 204 20.87 3.10 7.96
CA ALA A 204 21.56 2.01 7.30
C ALA A 204 21.08 0.68 7.89
N ARG A 205 20.83 -0.32 7.01
CA ARG A 205 20.50 -1.67 7.45
C ARG A 205 21.55 -2.20 8.42
N PRO A 206 21.14 -2.83 9.53
CA PRO A 206 22.04 -3.67 10.30
C PRO A 206 22.64 -4.74 9.38
N GLN A 207 23.97 -4.89 9.40
CA GLN A 207 24.67 -5.98 8.71
C GLN A 207 24.47 -7.33 9.41
#